data_AF-A0A6G1BR85-F1
#
_entry.id   AF-A0A6G1BR85-F1
#
_cell.length_a   1.000
_cell.length_b   1.000
_cell.length_c   1.000
_cell.angle_alpha   90.00
_cell.angle_beta   90.00
_cell.angle_gamma   90.00
#
_symmetry.space_group_name_H-M   'P 1'
#
loop_
_entity.id
_entity.type
_entity.pdbx_description
1 polymer ?
#
loop_
_entity_poly.entity_id
_entity_poly.type
_entity_poly.pdbx_seq_one_letter_code
_entity_poly.pdbx_strand_id
1 'polypeptide(L)'
;MEYVDLYLIHWPISIKPGPNVFPMKKEDAVQFDFEGVWRAMEECHRLGLAKAIGVSNFTTKHLDKLLAVATITPAVNQVSLRWIYEQEVTPIVKSYNKETPKQNLDIFDWELTEEDRLKISHIP
;
A
#
# COMPACT_ATOMS: atom_id res chain seq x y z
N MET A 1 1.65 15.30 -17.42
CA MET A 1 1.67 15.34 -15.95
C MET A 1 3.11 15.51 -15.52
N GLU A 2 3.42 16.51 -14.71
CA GLU A 2 4.80 16.81 -14.27
C GLU A 2 5.15 16.15 -12.93
N TYR A 3 4.14 15.89 -12.08
CA TYR A 3 4.29 15.21 -10.79
C TYR A 3 3.00 14.47 -10.41
N VAL A 4 3.09 13.60 -9.40
CA VAL A 4 1.94 13.01 -8.70
C VAL A 4 1.90 13.46 -7.24
N ASP A 5 0.70 13.60 -6.66
CA ASP A 5 0.61 13.97 -5.24
C ASP A 5 1.04 12.82 -4.31
N LEU A 6 0.78 11.57 -4.71
CA LEU A 6 1.08 10.38 -3.92
C LEU A 6 1.50 9.24 -4.86
N TYR A 7 2.64 8.64 -4.59
CA TYR A 7 3.13 7.46 -5.31
C TYR A 7 3.34 6.29 -4.35
N LEU A 8 2.78 5.12 -4.67
CA LEU A 8 2.72 3.98 -3.77
C LEU A 8 3.41 2.75 -4.38
N ILE A 9 4.14 2.01 -3.55
CA ILE A 9 4.45 0.61 -3.85
C ILE A 9 3.16 -0.19 -3.64
N HIS A 10 2.61 -0.75 -4.72
CA HIS A 10 1.28 -1.36 -4.68
C HIS A 10 1.23 -2.71 -3.95
N TRP A 11 2.29 -3.53 -4.04
CA TRP A 11 2.47 -4.79 -3.31
C TRP A 11 3.95 -5.00 -2.99
N PRO A 12 4.31 -5.68 -1.87
CA PRO A 12 5.69 -6.06 -1.55
C PRO A 12 6.14 -7.30 -2.35
N ILE A 13 5.89 -7.30 -3.67
CA ILE A 13 6.18 -8.41 -4.58
C ILE A 13 6.91 -7.86 -5.80
N SER A 14 7.98 -8.55 -6.21
CA SER A 14 8.66 -8.29 -7.47
C SER A 14 8.45 -9.47 -8.41
N ILE A 15 8.37 -9.17 -9.71
CA ILE A 15 8.21 -10.17 -10.78
C ILE A 15 9.42 -10.03 -11.70
N LYS A 16 9.84 -11.12 -12.33
CA LYS A 16 10.86 -11.09 -13.39
C LYS A 16 10.48 -10.05 -14.47
N PRO A 17 11.46 -9.30 -15.00
CA PRO A 17 11.23 -8.41 -16.12
C PRO A 17 10.65 -9.16 -17.32
N GLY A 18 9.54 -8.67 -17.88
CA GLY A 18 8.86 -9.32 -19.00
C GLY A 18 7.43 -8.80 -19.17
N PRO A 19 6.71 -9.29 -20.18
CA PRO A 19 5.30 -8.97 -20.34
C PRO A 19 4.53 -9.46 -19.11
N ASN A 20 3.79 -8.57 -18.46
CA ASN A 20 2.91 -8.91 -17.35
C ASN A 20 1.79 -9.82 -17.87
N VAL A 21 1.87 -11.12 -17.56
CA VAL A 21 0.80 -12.08 -17.87
C VAL A 21 -0.05 -12.25 -16.62
N PHE A 22 -1.37 -12.06 -16.75
CA PHE A 22 -2.32 -12.27 -15.67
C PHE A 22 -3.16 -13.55 -15.94
N PRO A 23 -3.33 -14.46 -14.96
CA PRO A 23 -2.81 -14.40 -13.59
C PRO A 23 -1.29 -14.62 -13.52
N MET A 24 -0.66 -14.01 -12.50
CA MET A 24 0.78 -14.13 -12.29
C MET A 24 1.19 -15.57 -12.01
N LYS A 25 2.26 -16.02 -12.65
CA LYS A 25 2.86 -17.33 -12.40
C LYS A 25 3.75 -17.26 -11.16
N LYS A 26 3.64 -18.26 -10.26
CA LYS A 26 4.45 -18.29 -9.04
C LYS A 26 5.95 -18.35 -9.34
N GLU A 27 6.32 -18.97 -10.46
CA GLU A 27 7.71 -19.16 -10.89
C GLU A 27 8.39 -17.85 -11.34
N ASP A 28 7.60 -16.81 -11.56
CA ASP A 28 8.07 -15.49 -11.97
C ASP A 28 8.22 -14.53 -10.79
N ALA A 29 7.75 -14.91 -9.59
CA ALA A 29 7.97 -14.13 -8.38
C ALA A 29 9.45 -14.17 -7.97
N VAL A 30 10.00 -12.99 -7.70
CA VAL A 30 11.36 -12.82 -7.17
C VAL A 30 11.31 -12.10 -5.83
N GLN A 31 12.38 -12.23 -5.04
CA GLN A 31 12.48 -11.55 -3.76
C GLN A 31 12.34 -10.04 -3.96
N PHE A 32 11.45 -9.42 -3.18
CA PHE A 32 11.27 -7.98 -3.19
C PHE A 32 12.45 -7.29 -2.51
N ASP A 33 13.12 -6.39 -3.24
CA ASP A 33 14.21 -5.56 -2.73
C ASP A 33 13.65 -4.31 -2.02
N PHE A 34 13.43 -4.42 -0.71
CA PHE A 34 12.90 -3.31 0.09
C PHE A 34 13.77 -2.06 0.03
N GLU A 35 15.09 -2.22 0.12
CA GLU A 35 16.02 -1.10 0.21
C GLU A 35 16.19 -0.42 -1.14
N GLY A 36 16.47 -1.18 -2.20
CA GLY A 36 16.67 -0.61 -3.53
C GLY A 36 15.42 0.08 -4.06
N VAL A 37 14.24 -0.55 -3.89
CA VAL A 37 12.97 0.04 -4.34
C VAL A 37 12.63 1.27 -3.51
N TRP A 38 12.78 1.24 -2.18
CA TRP A 38 12.44 2.41 -1.36
C TRP A 38 13.39 3.59 -1.59
N ARG A 39 14.70 3.35 -1.75
CA ARG A 39 15.66 4.40 -2.13
C ARG A 39 15.29 5.06 -3.46
N ALA A 40 14.79 4.29 -4.42
CA ALA A 40 14.28 4.85 -5.68
C ALA A 40 13.02 5.71 -5.47
N MET A 41 12.10 5.27 -4.59
CA MET A 41 10.92 6.07 -4.22
C MET A 41 11.32 7.40 -3.56
N GLU A 42 12.29 7.36 -2.64
CA GLU A 42 12.83 8.56 -1.98
C GLU A 42 13.46 9.52 -2.99
N GLU A 43 14.15 8.99 -4.00
CA GLU A 43 14.70 9.82 -5.07
C GLU A 43 13.61 10.44 -5.94
N CYS A 44 12.55 9.69 -6.26
CA CYS A 44 11.37 10.27 -6.93
C CYS A 44 10.76 11.43 -6.13
N HIS A 45 10.75 11.32 -4.79
CA HIS A 45 10.30 12.41 -3.93
C HIS A 45 11.26 13.61 -3.97
N ARG A 46 12.58 13.40 -3.86
CA ARG A 46 13.59 14.48 -3.92
C ARG A 46 13.60 15.21 -5.26
N LEU A 47 13.39 14.50 -6.36
CA LEU A 47 13.29 15.05 -7.70
C LEU A 47 11.97 15.80 -7.96
N GLY A 48 11.04 15.80 -7.01
CA GLY A 48 9.73 16.46 -7.15
C GLY A 48 8.75 15.70 -8.05
N LEU A 49 9.05 14.45 -8.43
CA LEU A 49 8.17 13.61 -9.24
C LEU A 49 6.96 13.14 -8.43
N ALA A 50 7.10 13.01 -7.10
CA ALA A 50 6.03 12.70 -6.17
C ALA A 50 6.06 13.60 -4.93
N LYS A 51 4.95 14.27 -4.60
CA LYS A 51 4.87 15.08 -3.36
C LYS A 51 4.89 14.23 -2.08
N ALA A 52 4.39 13.00 -2.16
CA ALA A 52 4.43 12.01 -1.09
C ALA A 52 4.67 10.62 -1.66
N ILE A 53 5.33 9.77 -0.87
CA ILE A 53 5.56 8.36 -1.18
C ILE A 53 5.03 7.48 -0.06
N GLY A 54 4.53 6.30 -0.41
CA GLY A 54 3.96 5.36 0.54
C GLY A 54 3.91 3.94 0.02
N VAL A 55 3.17 3.10 0.73
CA VAL A 55 3.00 1.68 0.40
C VAL A 55 1.53 1.29 0.45
N SER A 56 1.18 0.16 -0.15
CA SER A 56 -0.14 -0.46 -0.07
C SER A 56 0.03 -1.97 0.05
N ASN A 57 -0.85 -2.61 0.81
CA ASN A 57 -0.79 -4.06 1.08
C ASN A 57 0.51 -4.52 1.77
N PHE A 58 1.11 -3.66 2.60
CA PHE A 58 2.25 -4.03 3.44
C PHE A 58 1.73 -4.47 4.82
N THR A 59 2.28 -5.55 5.36
CA THR A 59 2.01 -6.01 6.72
C THR A 59 3.00 -5.40 7.69
N THR A 60 2.80 -5.57 8.99
CA THR A 60 3.70 -5.02 10.02
C THR A 60 5.14 -5.47 9.82
N LYS A 61 5.37 -6.75 9.51
CA LYS A 61 6.70 -7.30 9.20
C LYS A 61 7.34 -6.68 7.95
N HIS A 62 6.54 -6.31 6.94
CA HIS A 62 7.03 -5.61 5.77
C HIS A 62 7.42 -4.17 6.11
N LEU A 63 6.63 -3.50 6.94
CA LEU A 63 6.93 -2.16 7.44
C LEU A 63 8.18 -2.14 8.30
N ASP A 64 8.39 -3.10 9.20
CA ASP A 64 9.61 -3.18 10.03
C ASP A 64 10.87 -3.24 9.16
N LYS A 65 10.86 -4.07 8.10
CA LYS A 65 11.96 -4.18 7.14
C LYS A 65 12.19 -2.88 6.37
N LEU A 66 11.10 -2.22 5.95
CA LEU A 66 11.16 -0.97 5.20
C LEU A 66 11.69 0.18 6.08
N LEU A 67 11.16 0.32 7.30
CA LEU A 67 11.52 1.36 8.26
C LEU A 67 12.96 1.22 8.74
N ALA A 68 13.53 0.01 8.75
CA ALA A 68 14.94 -0.20 9.06
C ALA A 68 15.90 0.44 8.03
N VAL A 69 15.44 0.68 6.80
CA VAL A 69 16.25 1.24 5.70
C VAL A 69 15.77 2.60 5.21
N ALA A 70 14.56 3.02 5.59
CA ALA A 70 13.94 4.26 5.14
C ALA A 70 14.59 5.50 5.77
N THR A 71 15.00 6.45 4.93
CA THR A 71 15.33 7.81 5.33
C THR A 71 14.06 8.68 5.40
N ILE A 72 13.14 8.49 4.46
CA ILE A 72 11.82 9.12 4.42
C ILE A 72 10.80 8.06 4.78
N THR A 73 10.09 8.25 5.90
CA THR A 73 9.01 7.34 6.32
C THR A 73 7.87 7.34 5.29
N PRO A 74 7.32 6.18 4.92
CA PRO A 74 6.14 6.12 4.05
C PRO A 74 5.01 6.95 4.66
N ALA A 75 4.45 7.88 3.88
CA ALA A 75 3.39 8.77 4.34
C ALA A 75 2.08 8.01 4.64
N VAL A 76 1.85 6.88 3.97
CA VAL A 76 0.68 6.02 4.15
C VAL A 76 1.03 4.55 3.91
N ASN A 77 0.30 3.65 4.57
CA ASN A 77 0.14 2.25 4.18
C ASN A 77 -1.34 1.98 3.90
N GLN A 78 -1.73 1.88 2.64
CA GLN A 78 -3.13 1.64 2.27
C GLN A 78 -3.50 0.16 2.48
N VAL A 79 -4.31 -0.08 3.51
CA VAL A 79 -4.98 -1.36 3.85
C VAL A 79 -6.49 -1.08 3.88
N SER A 80 -7.34 -2.10 3.69
CA SER A 80 -8.80 -1.97 3.57
C SER A 80 -9.43 -1.10 4.69
N LEU A 81 -10.22 -0.11 4.29
CA LEU A 81 -10.65 1.03 5.11
C LEU A 81 -11.35 0.70 6.44
N ARG A 82 -12.28 -0.26 6.43
CA ARG A 82 -13.08 -0.59 7.62
C ARG A 82 -12.22 -1.21 8.72
N TRP A 83 -11.28 -2.07 8.35
CA TRP A 83 -10.38 -2.69 9.32
C TRP A 83 -9.46 -1.66 9.98
N ILE A 84 -8.94 -0.70 9.21
CA ILE A 84 -8.13 0.40 9.76
C ILE A 84 -8.92 1.22 10.79
N TYR A 85 -10.19 1.54 10.49
CA TYR A 85 -11.06 2.25 11.42
C TYR A 85 -11.31 1.47 12.72
N GLU A 86 -11.58 0.16 12.66
CA GLU A 86 -11.75 -0.70 13.85
C GLU A 86 -10.46 -0.87 14.69
N GLN A 87 -9.30 -0.52 14.14
CA GLN A 87 -8.01 -0.50 14.85
C GLN A 87 -7.66 0.90 15.41
N GLU A 88 -8.60 1.85 15.40
CA GLU A 88 -8.42 3.24 15.87
C GLU A 88 -7.36 4.03 15.10
N VAL A 89 -7.02 3.58 13.88
CA VAL A 89 -6.10 4.29 12.99
C VAL A 89 -6.92 5.17 12.05
N THR A 90 -6.44 6.37 11.74
CA THR A 90 -7.14 7.28 10.80
C THR A 90 -6.74 6.96 9.36
N PRO A 91 -7.65 6.41 8.51
CA PRO A 91 -7.34 6.16 7.12
C PRO A 91 -7.41 7.45 6.29
N ILE A 92 -6.52 7.58 5.30
CA ILE A 92 -6.61 8.63 4.26
C ILE A 92 -6.75 7.94 2.91
N VAL A 93 -7.89 8.15 2.25
CA VAL A 93 -8.17 7.57 0.93
C VAL A 93 -8.46 8.63 -0.11
N LYS A 94 -7.91 8.41 -1.31
CA LYS A 94 -8.13 9.23 -2.49
C LYS A 94 -8.81 8.39 -3.54
N SER A 95 -9.88 8.90 -4.14
CA SER A 95 -10.52 8.32 -5.31
C SER A 95 -10.78 9.40 -6.36
N TYR A 96 -10.63 9.03 -7.64
CA TYR A 96 -10.92 9.87 -8.80
C TYR A 96 -12.22 9.48 -9.51
N ASN A 97 -12.83 8.35 -9.11
CA ASN A 97 -14.16 7.96 -9.56
C ASN A 97 -15.20 8.74 -8.75
N LYS A 98 -16.19 9.36 -9.39
CA LYS A 98 -17.20 10.20 -8.69
C LYS A 98 -18.06 9.43 -7.68
N GLU A 99 -18.23 8.11 -7.86
CA GLU A 99 -19.10 7.29 -7.01
C GLU A 99 -18.37 6.67 -5.80
N THR A 100 -17.07 6.42 -5.91
CA THR A 100 -16.27 5.76 -4.86
C THR A 100 -16.01 6.61 -3.59
N PRO A 101 -15.91 7.95 -3.62
CA PRO A 101 -15.82 8.78 -2.42
C PRO A 101 -17.00 8.58 -1.47
N LYS A 102 -18.20 8.30 -1.98
CA LYS A 102 -19.36 7.96 -1.14
C LYS A 102 -19.16 6.61 -0.44
N GLN A 103 -18.68 5.62 -1.18
CA GLN A 103 -18.40 4.27 -0.64
C GLN A 103 -17.27 4.28 0.40
N ASN A 104 -16.27 5.16 0.24
CA ASN A 104 -15.19 5.33 1.21
C ASN A 104 -15.65 5.98 2.52
N LEU A 105 -16.74 6.75 2.49
CA LEU A 105 -17.37 7.37 3.67
C LEU A 105 -18.40 6.44 4.33
N ASP A 106 -18.96 5.51 3.56
CA ASP A 106 -19.93 4.49 4.01
C ASP A 106 -19.22 3.30 4.68
N ILE A 107 -18.33 3.61 5.62
CA ILE A 107 -17.62 2.62 6.44
C ILE A 107 -18.06 2.67 7.90
N PHE A 108 -18.94 3.60 8.28
CA PHE A 108 -19.39 3.81 9.66
C PHE A 108 -20.72 3.11 9.98
N ASP A 109 -21.52 2.79 8.96
CA ASP A 109 -22.88 2.28 9.11
C ASP A 109 -22.97 0.74 9.20
N TRP A 110 -21.83 0.05 9.24
CA TRP A 110 -21.72 -1.40 9.36
C TRP A 110 -20.42 -1.79 10.05
N GLU A 111 -20.34 -3.01 10.61
CA GLU A 111 -19.15 -3.52 11.29
C GLU A 111 -18.66 -4.85 10.71
N LEU A 112 -17.36 -5.13 10.85
CA LEU A 112 -16.85 -6.47 10.52
C LEU A 112 -17.42 -7.47 11.52
N THR A 113 -17.63 -8.70 11.07
CA THR A 113 -17.94 -9.80 11.98
C THR A 113 -16.65 -10.26 12.70
N GLU A 114 -16.78 -10.97 13.82
CA GLU A 114 -15.62 -11.60 14.48
C GLU A 114 -14.89 -12.56 13.54
N GLU A 115 -15.63 -13.27 12.68
CA GLU A 115 -15.06 -14.17 11.69
C GLU A 115 -14.22 -13.39 10.65
N ASP A 116 -14.70 -12.24 10.19
CA ASP A 116 -13.98 -11.39 9.25
C ASP A 116 -12.74 -10.76 9.90
N ARG A 117 -12.86 -10.27 11.14
CA ARG A 117 -11.70 -9.80 11.93
C ARG A 117 -10.64 -10.87 12.06
N LEU A 118 -11.05 -12.09 12.41
CA LEU A 118 -10.16 -13.24 12.51
C LEU A 118 -9.52 -13.54 11.17
N LYS A 119 -10.29 -13.65 10.08
CA LYS A 119 -9.72 -13.87 8.74
C LYS A 119 -8.71 -12.80 8.38
N ILE A 120 -9.04 -11.53 8.57
CA ILE A 120 -8.17 -10.38 8.26
C ILE A 120 -6.89 -10.41 9.11
N SER A 121 -6.99 -10.74 10.40
CA SER A 121 -5.81 -10.86 11.29
C SER A 121 -4.86 -12.00 10.90
N HIS A 122 -5.36 -13.00 10.15
CA HIS A 122 -4.58 -14.12 9.63
C HIS A 122 -4.15 -13.91 8.16
N ILE A 123 -4.49 -12.77 7.54
CA ILE A 123 -3.93 -12.40 6.23
C ILE A 123 -2.44 -12.05 6.47
N PRO A 124 -1.50 -12.81 5.86
CA PRO A 124 -0.08 -12.71 6.14
C PRO A 124 0.58 -11.40 5.69
#